data_AF-A0A1J1GZ08-F1
#
_entry.id   AF-A0A1J1GZ08-F1
#
_cell.length_a   1.000
_cell.length_b   1.000
_cell.length_c   1.000
_cell.angle_alpha   90.00
_cell.angle_beta   90.00
_cell.angle_gamma   90.00
#
_symmetry.space_group_name_H-M   'P 1'
#
loop_
_entity.id
_entity.type
_entity.pdbx_description
1 polymer ?
#
loop_
_entity_poly.entity_id
_entity_poly.type
_entity_poly.pdbx_seq_one_letter_code
_entity_poly.pdbx_strand_id
1 'polypeptide(L)'
;MNIIESNKDKERISLHSHINGLGLDADGFVNDYNFEEKKKKKKIEKIKDHGDKILQENKFKESYNNNKYDEKYNDYSDYYTECSDENNESDNEVVRNFYKSKGMVGQKKAREAAGIFINLIKEKNICKCLLLAGPSGSGKTAIAIAISKEISEESIPFCIFNASQVYSCEVKKTEILTQYIRKSIGVKIKEIKEVFEGEVIKIEPFYDNTYEEKKISYVHITLKTLKEQKKIKIHSSIYENILKEKIQEKDIIYIESQSGVVKRVGKCSLYQDMFDIETDTFVELPKGNVHKKKNIIQNITLYDLDVSNVQPKDNILNFLQNTKSKKTEITDKLRNEINKIVYKYVDQGIAQIIPGVLFIDEVHMLDIECFTYLNRTLESNLAPIVILATNRGICNIKGTNIISAHGIPVDLLDRIIIVKTMLYNKDEILQVLKLRCKFEKIKIESEALDYLADIGIKCSLRYAIQLLTPAKILSKRKGKKRINKDIVEIVSSIFFDTKRSTQLLLSDKNKYMY
;
A
#
# COMPACT_ATOMS: atom_id res chain seq x y z
N MET A 1 15.18 -50.82 -4.41
CA MET A 1 15.36 -51.27 -3.01
C MET A 1 16.30 -50.30 -2.32
N ASN A 2 16.06 -50.06 -1.04
CA ASN A 2 16.75 -49.15 -0.12
C ASN A 2 16.28 -47.69 -0.15
N ILE A 3 15.17 -47.51 0.57
CA ILE A 3 14.86 -46.32 1.36
C ILE A 3 16.11 -45.95 2.15
N ILE A 4 16.63 -44.75 1.92
CA ILE A 4 17.54 -44.08 2.84
C ILE A 4 16.80 -42.84 3.32
N GLU A 5 16.08 -43.01 4.44
CA GLU A 5 15.69 -41.90 5.30
C GLU A 5 16.97 -41.28 5.86
N SER A 6 17.37 -40.12 5.35
CA SER A 6 18.39 -39.30 6.01
C SER A 6 17.70 -38.29 6.92
N ASN A 7 17.63 -38.63 8.21
CA ASN A 7 17.48 -37.68 9.31
C ASN A 7 18.54 -36.58 9.19
N LYS A 8 18.12 -35.39 8.75
CA LYS A 8 18.82 -34.12 9.01
C LYS A 8 17.81 -33.05 9.34
N ASP A 9 17.23 -33.19 10.53
CA ASP A 9 16.86 -32.03 11.34
C ASP A 9 18.16 -31.30 11.74
N LYS A 10 18.13 -29.97 11.66
CA LYS A 10 19.20 -28.98 11.95
C LYS A 10 20.08 -28.59 10.76
N GLU A 11 19.47 -27.78 9.88
CA GLU A 11 19.91 -26.42 9.52
C GLU A 11 18.85 -25.81 8.59
N ARG A 12 17.65 -25.55 9.12
CA ARG A 12 16.62 -24.78 8.41
C ARG A 12 16.72 -23.35 8.89
N ILE A 13 17.48 -22.53 8.17
CA ILE A 13 17.45 -21.08 8.34
C ILE A 13 16.00 -20.67 8.03
N SER A 14 15.34 -20.05 9.00
CA SER A 14 13.97 -19.52 8.92
C SER A 14 13.87 -18.53 7.74
N LEU A 15 13.44 -19.03 6.59
CA LEU A 15 13.33 -18.24 5.34
C LEU A 15 12.18 -17.23 5.38
N HIS A 16 11.25 -17.32 6.34
CA HIS A 16 10.02 -16.52 6.34
C HIS A 16 9.90 -15.54 7.52
N SER A 17 10.81 -15.53 8.49
CA SER A 17 10.77 -14.64 9.67
C SER A 17 10.74 -13.14 9.34
N HIS A 18 11.12 -12.75 8.12
CA HIS A 18 11.08 -11.36 7.69
C HIS A 18 9.75 -10.95 7.04
N ILE A 19 8.90 -11.91 6.63
CA ILE A 19 7.65 -11.67 5.89
C ILE A 19 6.48 -11.38 6.84
N ASN A 20 6.36 -10.13 7.25
CA ASN A 20 5.35 -9.72 8.24
C ASN A 20 4.01 -9.27 7.58
N GLY A 21 4.05 -8.83 6.31
CA GLY A 21 2.94 -8.36 5.47
C GLY A 21 1.83 -9.37 5.25
N LEU A 22 2.19 -10.65 5.19
CA LEU A 22 1.30 -11.75 4.87
C LEU A 22 0.87 -12.55 6.10
N GLY A 23 1.27 -12.15 7.31
CA GLY A 23 0.97 -12.87 8.55
C GLY A 23 1.44 -14.32 8.54
N LEU A 24 2.65 -14.55 8.03
CA LEU A 24 3.32 -15.84 8.05
C LEU A 24 4.15 -15.96 9.33
N ASP A 25 4.32 -17.18 9.82
CA ASP A 25 5.29 -17.47 10.87
C ASP A 25 6.70 -17.72 10.33
N ALA A 26 7.64 -18.00 11.23
CA ALA A 26 9.05 -18.24 10.89
C ALA A 26 9.22 -19.40 9.90
N ASP A 27 8.30 -20.37 9.91
CA ASP A 27 8.29 -21.54 9.04
C ASP A 27 7.52 -21.29 7.72
N GLY A 28 6.90 -20.13 7.56
CA GLY A 28 6.17 -19.75 6.34
C GLY A 28 4.71 -20.16 6.31
N PHE A 29 4.14 -20.61 7.43
CA PHE A 29 2.74 -21.00 7.55
C PHE A 29 1.86 -19.86 8.06
N VAL A 30 0.58 -19.87 7.70
CA VAL A 30 -0.39 -18.90 8.24
C VAL A 30 -0.92 -19.36 9.60
N ASN A 31 -0.46 -18.67 10.65
CA ASN A 31 -0.96 -18.81 12.01
C ASN A 31 -2.29 -18.04 12.23
N ASP A 32 -3.40 -18.64 11.82
CA ASP A 32 -4.73 -18.22 12.26
C ASP A 32 -5.10 -18.94 13.58
N TYR A 33 -4.64 -18.40 14.72
CA TYR A 33 -4.86 -18.97 16.08
C TYR A 33 -6.34 -19.30 16.36
N ASN A 34 -7.27 -18.49 15.86
CA ASN A 34 -8.72 -18.71 16.03
C ASN A 34 -9.26 -20.01 15.41
N PHE A 35 -8.61 -20.55 14.37
CA PHE A 35 -9.10 -21.72 13.64
C PHE A 35 -8.68 -23.04 14.31
N GLU A 36 -7.51 -23.04 14.95
CA GLU A 36 -7.02 -24.20 15.68
C GLU A 36 -7.70 -24.36 17.03
N GLU A 37 -7.99 -23.27 17.74
CA GLU A 37 -8.74 -23.34 18.99
C GLU A 37 -10.20 -23.75 18.78
N LYS A 38 -10.89 -23.27 17.73
CA LYS A 38 -12.24 -23.77 17.40
C LYS A 38 -12.23 -25.25 17.01
N LYS A 39 -11.19 -25.73 16.33
CA LYS A 39 -11.01 -27.17 16.04
C LYS A 39 -10.67 -27.97 17.30
N LYS A 40 -9.86 -27.43 18.22
CA LYS A 40 -9.57 -28.04 19.53
C LYS A 40 -10.83 -28.07 20.40
N LYS A 41 -11.59 -26.97 20.52
CA LYS A 41 -12.88 -26.91 21.23
C LYS A 41 -13.92 -27.87 20.64
N LYS A 42 -14.09 -27.93 19.31
CA LYS A 42 -14.96 -28.93 18.65
C LYS A 42 -14.48 -30.38 18.78
N LYS A 43 -13.16 -30.63 18.84
CA LYS A 43 -12.60 -31.96 19.16
C LYS A 43 -12.85 -32.32 20.62
N ILE A 44 -12.68 -31.37 21.54
CA ILE A 44 -12.92 -31.54 22.98
C ILE A 44 -14.42 -31.79 23.24
N GLU A 45 -15.33 -31.10 22.55
CA GLU A 45 -16.78 -31.34 22.60
C GLU A 45 -17.15 -32.73 22.04
N LYS A 46 -16.56 -33.15 20.92
CA LYS A 46 -16.75 -34.52 20.40
C LYS A 46 -16.16 -35.62 21.29
N ILE A 47 -15.10 -35.31 22.05
CA ILE A 47 -14.51 -36.23 23.03
C ILE A 47 -15.38 -36.26 24.31
N LYS A 48 -16.05 -35.16 24.68
CA LYS A 48 -17.02 -35.12 25.79
C LYS A 48 -18.30 -35.91 25.46
N ASP A 49 -18.83 -35.80 24.24
CA ASP A 49 -19.99 -36.58 23.78
C ASP A 49 -19.71 -38.11 23.74
N HIS A 50 -18.44 -38.52 23.63
CA HIS A 50 -18.03 -39.93 23.76
C HIS A 50 -17.51 -40.30 25.16
N GLY A 51 -17.17 -39.33 25.99
CA GLY A 51 -16.66 -39.51 27.36
C GLY A 51 -17.73 -39.68 28.42
N ASP A 52 -18.97 -39.25 28.15
CA ASP A 52 -20.10 -39.38 29.09
C ASP A 52 -20.66 -40.81 29.23
N LYS A 53 -19.96 -41.82 28.68
CA LYS A 53 -20.23 -43.25 28.96
C LYS A 53 -19.18 -43.93 29.84
N ILE A 54 -18.11 -43.26 30.22
CA ILE A 54 -17.06 -43.85 31.06
C ILE A 54 -16.51 -42.76 31.97
N LEU A 55 -17.17 -42.52 33.11
CA LEU A 55 -16.59 -41.90 34.33
C LEU A 55 -17.66 -41.83 35.44
N GLN A 56 -18.19 -42.98 35.85
CA GLN A 56 -18.30 -43.26 37.28
C GLN A 56 -17.03 -44.02 37.64
N GLU A 57 -16.02 -43.30 38.12
CA GLU A 57 -15.07 -43.73 39.16
C GLU A 57 -13.84 -42.81 39.19
N ASN A 58 -13.48 -42.46 40.42
CA ASN A 58 -12.18 -41.96 40.87
C ASN A 58 -11.87 -40.46 40.75
N LYS A 59 -12.28 -39.77 41.83
CA LYS A 59 -11.54 -38.67 42.48
C LYS A 59 -10.12 -39.13 42.86
N PHE A 60 -9.09 -38.29 42.64
CA PHE A 60 -8.09 -37.82 43.63
C PHE A 60 -6.78 -37.28 43.00
N LYS A 61 -6.20 -36.26 43.69
CA LYS A 61 -4.81 -35.74 43.72
C LYS A 61 -4.35 -34.84 42.56
N GLU A 62 -4.10 -33.54 42.80
CA GLU A 62 -3.00 -32.86 43.52
C GLU A 62 -1.71 -32.64 42.69
N SER A 63 -1.50 -31.36 42.35
CA SER A 63 -0.30 -30.56 42.68
C SER A 63 0.98 -30.59 41.81
N TYR A 64 1.51 -29.37 41.65
CA TYR A 64 2.90 -28.91 41.53
C TYR A 64 3.62 -28.70 40.17
N ASN A 65 4.09 -27.44 40.06
CA ASN A 65 5.40 -26.93 39.61
C ASN A 65 5.60 -26.41 38.18
N ASN A 66 5.56 -25.07 38.07
CA ASN A 66 6.69 -24.16 37.79
C ASN A 66 7.85 -24.70 36.91
N ASN A 67 8.16 -23.99 35.81
CA ASN A 67 9.35 -23.13 35.79
C ASN A 67 9.39 -22.16 34.59
N LYS A 68 9.91 -20.97 34.91
CA LYS A 68 10.20 -19.79 34.09
C LYS A 68 11.28 -20.05 33.03
N TYR A 69 11.23 -19.30 31.93
CA TYR A 69 12.40 -18.57 31.40
C TYR A 69 11.97 -17.25 30.75
N ASP A 70 12.62 -16.18 31.20
CA ASP A 70 12.56 -14.79 30.74
C ASP A 70 13.26 -14.60 29.38
N GLU A 71 12.78 -13.69 28.53
CA GLU A 71 13.46 -12.40 28.26
C GLU A 71 12.82 -11.60 27.08
N LYS A 72 12.42 -10.37 27.44
CA LYS A 72 12.61 -9.08 26.74
C LYS A 72 12.22 -8.94 25.26
N TYR A 73 11.05 -8.32 25.05
CA TYR A 73 10.83 -7.27 24.05
C TYR A 73 9.78 -6.26 24.57
N ASN A 74 10.26 -5.15 25.14
CA ASN A 74 9.56 -3.85 25.20
C ASN A 74 10.20 -2.99 24.09
N ASP A 75 9.56 -2.11 23.34
CA ASP A 75 8.57 -1.10 23.68
C ASP A 75 7.59 -0.89 22.51
N TYR A 76 6.30 -0.73 22.81
CA TYR A 76 5.26 0.07 22.10
C TYR A 76 3.85 -0.31 22.60
N SER A 77 3.67 -0.50 23.92
CA SER A 77 2.38 -0.92 24.50
C SER A 77 1.76 0.05 25.51
N ASP A 78 2.34 1.22 25.72
CA ASP A 78 1.86 2.11 26.78
C ASP A 78 1.11 3.28 26.17
N TYR A 79 -0.20 3.09 25.97
CA TYR A 79 -1.27 4.09 26.06
C TYR A 79 -2.55 3.37 25.65
N TYR A 80 -3.25 2.71 26.59
CA TYR A 80 -4.72 2.51 26.62
C TYR A 80 -5.05 1.59 27.81
N THR A 81 -5.12 2.17 29.00
CA THR A 81 -5.86 1.58 30.12
C THR A 81 -7.11 2.44 30.34
N GLU A 82 -8.21 1.79 30.73
CA GLU A 82 -9.53 2.32 31.13
C GLU A 82 -10.65 2.35 30.06
N CYS A 83 -11.36 1.22 29.96
CA CYS A 83 -12.75 1.08 30.44
C CYS A 83 -13.22 -0.36 30.22
N SER A 84 -13.42 -1.06 31.32
CA SER A 84 -13.83 -2.46 31.42
C SER A 84 -15.32 -2.64 31.18
N ASP A 85 -15.67 -3.37 30.12
CA ASP A 85 -16.90 -4.17 30.03
C ASP A 85 -16.47 -5.65 30.00
N GLU A 86 -16.97 -6.47 30.93
CA GLU A 86 -16.58 -7.87 31.20
C GLU A 86 -16.97 -8.90 30.10
N ASN A 87 -17.18 -8.47 28.86
CA ASN A 87 -17.52 -9.36 27.72
C ASN A 87 -16.45 -9.42 26.60
N ASN A 88 -15.22 -8.94 26.86
CA ASN A 88 -14.26 -8.56 25.82
C ASN A 88 -13.03 -9.47 25.62
N GLU A 89 -12.98 -10.71 26.14
CA GLU A 89 -11.82 -11.59 25.88
C GLU A 89 -11.71 -11.99 24.40
N SER A 90 -12.83 -12.30 23.74
CA SER A 90 -12.82 -12.66 22.31
C SER A 90 -12.47 -11.48 21.40
N ASP A 91 -12.85 -10.27 21.81
CA ASP A 91 -12.57 -9.06 21.03
C ASP A 91 -11.10 -8.62 21.20
N ASN A 92 -10.49 -8.83 22.38
CA ASN A 92 -9.07 -8.59 22.61
C ASN A 92 -8.16 -9.59 21.86
N GLU A 93 -8.60 -10.85 21.70
CA GLU A 93 -7.84 -11.88 20.98
C GLU A 93 -7.84 -11.68 19.46
N VAL A 94 -8.98 -11.27 18.89
CA VAL A 94 -9.08 -10.86 17.46
C VAL A 94 -8.15 -9.68 17.17
N VAL A 95 -7.99 -8.77 18.13
CA VAL A 95 -7.09 -7.61 18.00
C VAL A 95 -5.62 -8.01 18.07
N ARG A 96 -5.24 -8.94 18.96
CA ARG A 96 -3.87 -9.49 18.98
C ARG A 96 -3.50 -10.24 17.70
N ASN A 97 -4.42 -11.04 17.16
CA ASN A 97 -4.21 -11.76 15.90
C ASN A 97 -4.16 -10.82 14.68
N PHE A 98 -4.92 -9.71 14.72
CA PHE A 98 -4.89 -8.66 13.70
C PHE A 98 -3.53 -7.96 13.58
N TYR A 99 -2.86 -7.67 14.71
CA TYR A 99 -1.51 -7.10 14.68
C TYR A 99 -0.46 -8.11 14.21
N LYS A 100 -0.65 -9.41 14.50
CA LYS A 100 0.22 -10.49 13.99
C LYS A 100 0.07 -10.75 12.48
N SER A 101 -1.13 -10.58 11.90
CA SER A 101 -1.38 -10.81 10.47
C SER A 101 -1.47 -9.54 9.61
N LYS A 102 -1.12 -8.38 10.16
CA LYS A 102 -1.21 -7.05 9.52
C LYS A 102 -2.54 -6.78 8.80
N GLY A 103 -3.65 -7.31 9.33
CA GLY A 103 -4.99 -7.12 8.79
C GLY A 103 -5.42 -8.09 7.68
N MET A 104 -4.62 -9.10 7.33
CA MET A 104 -5.05 -10.20 6.47
C MET A 104 -5.82 -11.28 7.26
N VAL A 105 -6.86 -11.83 6.64
CA VAL A 105 -7.72 -12.87 7.23
C VAL A 105 -7.89 -14.01 6.22
N GLY A 106 -7.73 -15.26 6.67
CA GLY A 106 -7.94 -16.44 5.83
C GLY A 106 -6.95 -16.53 4.67
N GLN A 107 -7.38 -17.14 3.55
CA GLN A 107 -6.58 -17.36 2.32
C GLN A 107 -5.19 -17.97 2.58
N LYS A 108 -5.12 -18.92 3.53
CA LYS A 108 -3.84 -19.49 4.01
C LYS A 108 -2.90 -19.90 2.89
N LYS A 109 -3.36 -20.81 2.02
CA LYS A 109 -2.57 -21.34 0.90
C LYS A 109 -2.07 -20.25 -0.05
N ALA A 110 -2.89 -19.22 -0.32
CA ALA A 110 -2.50 -18.15 -1.23
C ALA A 110 -1.49 -17.19 -0.59
N ARG A 111 -1.58 -16.96 0.73
CA ARG A 111 -0.61 -16.18 1.50
C ARG A 111 0.72 -16.92 1.65
N GLU A 112 0.70 -18.21 1.92
CA GLU A 112 1.89 -19.07 1.98
C GLU A 112 2.62 -19.07 0.62
N ALA A 113 1.88 -19.28 -0.48
CA ALA A 113 2.44 -19.21 -1.83
C ALA A 113 2.99 -17.81 -2.18
N ALA A 114 2.32 -16.74 -1.74
CA ALA A 114 2.82 -15.38 -1.88
C ALA A 114 4.12 -15.16 -1.07
N GLY A 115 4.24 -15.77 0.11
CA GLY A 115 5.48 -15.74 0.90
C GLY A 115 6.65 -16.41 0.19
N ILE A 116 6.41 -17.59 -0.38
CA ILE A 116 7.41 -18.29 -1.21
C ILE A 116 7.81 -17.43 -2.40
N PHE A 117 6.83 -16.82 -3.09
CA PHE A 117 7.09 -15.93 -4.22
C PHE A 117 7.97 -14.72 -3.85
N ILE A 118 7.73 -14.10 -2.69
CA ILE A 118 8.56 -12.99 -2.19
C ILE A 118 10.00 -13.45 -1.95
N ASN A 119 10.18 -14.64 -1.37
CA ASN A 119 11.52 -15.19 -1.15
C ASN A 119 12.24 -15.46 -2.48
N LEU A 120 11.55 -16.02 -3.47
CA LEU A 120 12.10 -16.21 -4.81
C LEU A 120 12.57 -14.88 -5.43
N ILE A 121 11.80 -13.81 -5.27
CA ILE A 121 12.19 -12.47 -5.72
C ILE A 121 13.44 -11.97 -4.98
N LYS A 122 13.48 -12.10 -3.65
CA LYS A 122 14.61 -11.65 -2.81
C LYS A 122 15.90 -12.41 -3.11
N GLU A 123 15.80 -13.69 -3.43
CA GLU A 123 16.91 -14.56 -3.87
C GLU A 123 17.35 -14.30 -5.33
N LYS A 124 16.79 -13.27 -6.00
CA LYS A 124 17.07 -12.89 -7.40
C LYS A 124 16.78 -14.00 -8.42
N ASN A 125 15.80 -14.86 -8.15
CA ASN A 125 15.37 -15.90 -9.09
C ASN A 125 14.52 -15.37 -10.26
N ILE A 126 14.42 -16.21 -11.31
CA ILE A 126 14.01 -15.91 -12.68
C ILE A 126 12.53 -15.48 -12.85
N CYS A 127 11.63 -15.86 -11.92
CA CYS A 127 10.19 -15.63 -12.12
C CYS A 127 9.75 -14.23 -11.66
N LYS A 128 9.53 -13.34 -12.63
CA LYS A 128 9.04 -11.97 -12.39
C LYS A 128 7.52 -11.81 -12.47
N CYS A 129 6.77 -12.89 -12.68
CA CYS A 129 5.34 -12.81 -12.96
C CYS A 129 4.49 -13.81 -12.18
N LEU A 130 3.49 -13.31 -11.46
CA LEU A 130 2.55 -14.07 -10.63
C LEU A 130 1.12 -13.86 -11.12
N LEU A 131 0.36 -14.94 -11.34
CA LEU A 131 -1.08 -14.89 -11.62
C LEU A 131 -1.89 -15.28 -10.39
N LEU A 132 -2.69 -14.35 -9.87
CA LEU A 132 -3.72 -14.59 -8.88
C LEU A 132 -5.03 -14.95 -9.58
N ALA A 133 -5.44 -16.22 -9.49
CA ALA A 133 -6.64 -16.73 -10.13
C ALA A 133 -7.69 -17.15 -9.10
N GLY A 134 -8.91 -16.62 -9.21
CA GLY A 134 -9.99 -17.06 -8.34
C GLY A 134 -11.22 -16.14 -8.39
N PRO A 135 -12.30 -16.50 -7.68
CA PRO A 135 -13.58 -15.81 -7.79
C PRO A 135 -13.50 -14.33 -7.38
N SER A 136 -14.47 -13.53 -7.84
CA SER A 136 -14.60 -12.13 -7.42
C SER A 136 -14.76 -12.04 -5.90
N GLY A 137 -14.06 -11.09 -5.26
CA GLY A 137 -14.14 -10.90 -3.80
C GLY A 137 -13.29 -11.87 -2.95
N SER A 138 -12.43 -12.69 -3.57
CA SER A 138 -11.51 -13.62 -2.86
C SER A 138 -10.22 -12.99 -2.31
N GLY A 139 -10.04 -11.67 -2.41
CA GLY A 139 -8.88 -10.97 -1.86
C GLY A 139 -7.62 -10.93 -2.74
N LYS A 140 -7.72 -11.18 -4.05
CA LYS A 140 -6.57 -11.10 -4.99
C LYS A 140 -5.81 -9.76 -4.89
N THR A 141 -6.50 -8.64 -4.99
CA THR A 141 -5.91 -7.30 -4.86
C THR A 141 -5.28 -7.09 -3.48
N ALA A 142 -5.86 -7.64 -2.42
CA ALA A 142 -5.33 -7.53 -1.06
C ALA A 142 -4.01 -8.29 -0.92
N ILE A 143 -3.91 -9.50 -1.50
CA ILE A 143 -2.66 -10.28 -1.55
C ILE A 143 -1.60 -9.53 -2.36
N ALA A 144 -1.95 -8.95 -3.51
CA ALA A 144 -1.00 -8.18 -4.32
C ALA A 144 -0.45 -6.95 -3.57
N ILE A 145 -1.30 -6.23 -2.83
CA ILE A 145 -0.89 -5.11 -1.96
C ILE A 145 0.00 -5.60 -0.81
N ALA A 146 -0.29 -6.77 -0.23
CA ALA A 146 0.54 -7.34 0.82
C ALA A 146 1.91 -7.75 0.30
N ILE A 147 1.97 -8.35 -0.89
CA ILE A 147 3.22 -8.68 -1.59
C ILE A 147 4.03 -7.41 -1.85
N SER A 148 3.41 -6.36 -2.39
CA SER A 148 4.13 -5.11 -2.66
C SER A 148 4.69 -4.50 -1.39
N LYS A 149 3.89 -4.39 -0.32
CA LYS A 149 4.37 -3.88 0.98
C LYS A 149 5.52 -4.66 1.60
N GLU A 150 5.67 -5.93 1.26
CA GLU A 150 6.70 -6.81 1.82
C GLU A 150 7.99 -6.85 0.99
N ILE A 151 7.86 -6.62 -0.32
CA ILE A 151 9.00 -6.38 -1.20
C ILE A 151 9.54 -4.96 -0.95
N SER A 152 8.65 -4.02 -0.68
CA SER A 152 8.96 -2.60 -0.53
C SER A 152 9.65 -2.26 0.79
N GLU A 153 10.94 -1.91 0.71
CA GLU A 153 11.46 -0.75 1.46
C GLU A 153 10.71 0.51 0.98
N GLU A 154 10.60 1.57 1.80
CA GLU A 154 9.75 2.77 1.55
C GLU A 154 9.90 3.44 0.15
N SER A 155 10.92 3.08 -0.63
CA SER A 155 11.25 3.63 -1.95
C SER A 155 10.76 2.84 -3.17
N ILE A 156 10.09 1.69 -3.03
CA ILE A 156 9.70 0.85 -4.19
C ILE A 156 8.31 1.24 -4.73
N PRO A 157 8.16 1.56 -6.03
CA PRO A 157 6.86 1.94 -6.60
C PRO A 157 5.91 0.75 -6.76
N PHE A 158 4.64 0.95 -6.40
CA PHE A 158 3.54 0.01 -6.63
C PHE A 158 2.49 0.65 -7.54
N CYS A 159 2.27 0.06 -8.71
CA CYS A 159 1.34 0.59 -9.70
C CYS A 159 0.15 -0.36 -9.90
N ILE A 160 -1.06 0.18 -9.81
CA ILE A 160 -2.30 -0.56 -10.07
C ILE A 160 -2.80 -0.18 -11.47
N PHE A 161 -3.04 -1.18 -12.30
CA PHE A 161 -3.57 -1.05 -13.64
C PHE A 161 -4.79 -1.96 -13.79
N ASN A 162 -5.95 -1.41 -14.18
CA ASN A 162 -7.06 -2.26 -14.63
C ASN A 162 -6.89 -2.47 -16.13
N ALA A 163 -6.87 -3.72 -16.59
CA ALA A 163 -6.69 -4.08 -17.99
C ALA A 163 -7.61 -3.34 -18.97
N SER A 164 -8.84 -3.00 -18.55
CA SER A 164 -9.78 -2.24 -19.39
C SER A 164 -9.31 -0.80 -19.69
N GLN A 165 -8.41 -0.23 -18.88
CA GLN A 165 -7.83 1.10 -19.09
C GLN A 165 -6.88 1.17 -20.29
N VAL A 166 -6.48 0.03 -20.86
CA VAL A 166 -5.63 -0.03 -22.05
C VAL A 166 -6.34 0.52 -23.30
N TYR A 167 -7.67 0.50 -23.31
CA TYR A 167 -8.46 0.98 -24.44
C TYR A 167 -8.65 2.49 -24.33
N SER A 168 -8.02 3.22 -25.26
CA SER A 168 -8.10 4.67 -25.37
C SER A 168 -8.23 5.06 -26.83
N CYS A 169 -9.01 6.11 -27.10
CA CYS A 169 -9.10 6.71 -28.43
C CYS A 169 -7.90 7.63 -28.73
N GLU A 170 -7.26 8.17 -27.69
CA GLU A 170 -6.21 9.19 -27.83
C GLU A 170 -4.80 8.60 -27.91
N VAL A 171 -4.60 7.40 -27.35
CA VAL A 171 -3.27 6.82 -27.10
C VAL A 171 -3.30 5.34 -27.45
N LYS A 172 -2.22 4.86 -28.08
CA LYS A 172 -2.06 3.43 -28.38
C LYS A 172 -2.08 2.57 -27.11
N LYS A 173 -2.61 1.36 -27.24
CA LYS A 173 -2.66 0.34 -26.16
C LYS A 173 -1.28 0.03 -25.59
N THR A 174 -0.31 -0.18 -26.48
CA THR A 174 1.09 -0.46 -26.11
C THR A 174 1.72 0.70 -25.36
N GLU A 175 1.42 1.93 -25.75
CA GLU A 175 1.90 3.13 -25.08
C GLU A 175 1.35 3.22 -23.65
N ILE A 176 0.05 2.98 -23.45
CA ILE A 176 -0.55 2.95 -22.11
C ILE A 176 0.14 1.89 -21.23
N LEU A 177 0.33 0.67 -21.74
CA LEU A 177 1.06 -0.37 -21.01
C LEU A 177 2.49 0.07 -20.68
N THR A 178 3.19 0.69 -21.64
CA THR A 178 4.56 1.20 -21.44
C THR A 178 4.62 2.21 -20.29
N GLN A 179 3.64 3.12 -20.22
CA GLN A 179 3.58 4.10 -19.14
C GLN A 179 3.43 3.44 -17.77
N TYR A 180 2.54 2.44 -17.63
CA TYR A 180 2.37 1.71 -16.38
C TYR A 180 3.59 0.87 -16.00
N ILE A 181 4.26 0.25 -16.98
CA ILE A 181 5.53 -0.45 -16.76
C ILE A 181 6.59 0.53 -16.24
N ARG A 182 6.76 1.70 -16.87
CA ARG A 182 7.76 2.69 -16.47
C ARG A 182 7.44 3.37 -15.14
N LYS A 183 6.16 3.56 -14.80
CA LYS A 183 5.72 3.98 -13.45
C LYS A 183 6.07 2.96 -12.37
N SER A 184 6.20 1.69 -12.75
CA SER A 184 6.55 0.60 -11.84
C SER A 184 8.06 0.39 -11.72
N ILE A 185 8.89 1.23 -12.35
CA ILE A 185 10.36 1.17 -12.24
C ILE A 185 10.84 2.46 -11.60
N GLY A 186 11.42 2.34 -10.40
CA GLY A 186 11.98 3.45 -9.65
C GLY A 186 13.45 3.67 -9.98
N VAL A 187 13.89 4.92 -9.86
CA VAL A 187 15.27 5.36 -9.92
C VAL A 187 15.54 6.17 -8.65
N LYS A 188 16.42 5.64 -7.81
CA LYS A 188 16.88 6.27 -6.58
C LYS A 188 18.15 7.04 -6.87
N ILE A 189 18.06 8.36 -6.93
CA ILE A 189 19.17 9.26 -7.22
C ILE A 189 19.69 9.80 -5.90
N LYS A 190 21.00 9.66 -5.67
CA LYS A 190 21.71 10.21 -4.53
C LYS A 190 22.45 11.46 -4.98
N GLU A 191 21.96 12.61 -4.55
CA GLU A 191 22.58 13.91 -4.85
C GLU A 191 23.18 14.50 -3.58
N ILE A 192 24.41 15.01 -3.67
CA ILE A 192 25.01 15.80 -2.60
C ILE A 192 24.72 17.25 -2.90
N LYS A 193 23.84 17.88 -2.10
CA LYS A 193 23.54 19.31 -2.23
C LYS A 193 24.24 20.12 -1.16
N GLU A 194 24.77 21.27 -1.56
CA GLU A 194 25.21 22.31 -0.63
C GLU A 194 24.00 23.13 -0.18
N VAL A 195 23.84 23.23 1.14
CA VAL A 195 22.65 23.82 1.75
C VAL A 195 23.03 24.75 2.88
N PHE A 196 22.25 25.81 3.04
CA PHE A 196 22.26 26.68 4.21
C PHE A 196 20.99 26.42 5.00
N GLU A 197 21.12 25.95 6.24
CA GLU A 197 19.97 25.76 7.14
C GLU A 197 20.24 26.40 8.51
N GLY A 198 19.21 26.99 9.08
CA GLY A 198 19.30 27.69 10.36
C GLY A 198 18.06 28.51 10.68
N GLU A 199 17.96 28.94 11.94
CA GLU A 199 16.99 29.95 12.39
C GLU A 199 17.40 31.32 11.83
N VAL A 200 16.45 32.03 11.24
CA VAL A 200 16.62 33.40 10.77
C VAL A 200 16.65 34.33 11.97
N ILE A 201 17.81 34.95 12.22
CA ILE A 201 17.93 35.99 13.24
C ILE A 201 17.54 37.34 12.66
N LYS A 202 18.01 37.64 11.44
CA LYS A 202 17.84 38.95 10.82
C LYS A 202 17.94 38.87 9.30
N ILE A 203 17.11 39.64 8.60
CA ILE A 203 17.11 39.81 7.15
C ILE A 203 17.33 41.30 6.83
N GLU A 204 18.39 41.62 6.07
CA GLU A 204 18.79 42.98 5.73
C GLU A 204 18.94 43.13 4.21
N PRO A 205 17.93 43.66 3.49
CA PRO A 205 18.05 43.92 2.06
C PRO A 205 18.88 45.18 1.78
N PHE A 206 19.79 45.12 0.81
CA PHE A 206 20.59 46.24 0.33
C PHE A 206 20.10 46.70 -1.05
N TYR A 207 19.80 47.98 -1.16
CA TYR A 207 19.29 48.61 -2.39
C TYR A 207 20.44 49.30 -3.13
N ASP A 208 20.45 49.17 -4.45
CA ASP A 208 21.33 49.98 -5.29
C ASP A 208 20.70 51.37 -5.48
N ASN A 209 21.48 52.42 -5.22
CA ASN A 209 21.02 53.81 -5.28
C ASN A 209 21.29 54.48 -6.64
N THR A 210 21.75 53.71 -7.64
CA THR A 210 22.13 54.21 -8.96
C THR A 210 20.97 54.36 -9.95
N TYR A 211 19.78 53.83 -9.66
CA TYR A 211 18.59 53.91 -10.51
C TYR A 211 17.39 54.52 -9.75
N GLU A 212 16.49 55.22 -10.46
CA GLU A 212 15.27 55.83 -9.87
C GLU A 212 14.34 54.79 -9.24
N GLU A 213 14.35 53.55 -9.75
CA GLU A 213 13.73 52.39 -9.11
C GLU A 213 14.73 51.70 -8.17
N LYS A 214 14.43 51.69 -6.87
CA LYS A 214 15.21 50.99 -5.84
C LYS A 214 15.21 49.48 -6.06
N LYS A 215 16.11 48.99 -6.91
CA LYS A 215 16.33 47.54 -7.11
C LYS A 215 17.22 47.00 -6.01
N ILE A 216 16.84 45.86 -5.44
CA ILE A 216 17.62 45.16 -4.44
C ILE A 216 18.82 44.52 -5.15
N SER A 217 20.03 44.84 -4.67
CA SER A 217 21.26 44.28 -5.22
C SER A 217 21.59 42.92 -4.58
N TYR A 218 21.52 42.84 -3.25
CA TYR A 218 21.70 41.63 -2.48
C TYR A 218 21.04 41.73 -1.12
N VAL A 219 20.91 40.61 -0.41
CA VAL A 219 20.33 40.54 0.93
C VAL A 219 21.29 39.84 1.87
N HIS A 220 21.51 40.44 3.02
CA HIS A 220 22.24 39.80 4.11
C HIS A 220 21.27 39.08 5.04
N ILE A 221 21.49 37.78 5.23
CA ILE A 221 20.71 36.99 6.18
C ILE A 221 21.65 36.45 7.25
N THR A 222 21.26 36.60 8.51
CA THR A 222 21.99 36.03 9.63
C THR A 222 21.26 34.78 10.08
N LEU A 223 21.91 33.62 9.92
CA LEU A 223 21.36 32.32 10.30
C LEU A 223 22.03 31.78 11.56
N LYS A 224 21.25 31.14 12.43
CA LYS A 224 21.69 30.48 13.66
C LYS A 224 21.51 28.98 13.59
N THR A 225 22.48 28.26 14.11
CA THR A 225 22.41 26.83 14.42
C THR A 225 22.83 26.63 15.87
N LEU A 226 22.76 25.39 16.38
CA LEU A 226 23.28 25.06 17.71
C LEU A 226 24.79 25.28 17.84
N LYS A 227 25.54 25.24 16.73
CA LYS A 227 27.00 25.32 16.75
C LYS A 227 27.51 26.72 16.43
N GLU A 228 26.92 27.38 15.44
CA GLU A 228 27.40 28.67 14.96
C GLU A 228 26.27 29.62 14.54
N GLN A 229 26.60 30.91 14.51
CA GLN A 229 25.82 31.95 13.88
C GLN A 229 26.62 32.54 12.73
N LYS A 230 26.02 32.61 11.54
CA LYS A 230 26.71 33.03 10.32
C LYS A 230 25.88 34.02 9.52
N LYS A 231 26.49 35.15 9.15
CA LYS A 231 25.93 36.12 8.21
C LYS A 231 26.30 35.69 6.78
N ILE A 232 25.30 35.49 5.94
CA ILE A 232 25.44 35.10 4.54
C ILE A 232 24.96 36.24 3.62
N LYS A 233 25.53 36.30 2.41
CA LYS A 233 25.15 37.26 1.37
C LYS A 233 24.40 36.49 0.27
N ILE A 234 23.16 36.89 0.01
CA ILE A 234 22.23 36.22 -0.90
C ILE A 234 21.95 37.13 -2.10
N HIS A 235 21.91 36.55 -3.29
CA HIS A 235 21.60 37.28 -4.53
C HIS A 235 20.13 37.74 -4.55
N SER A 236 19.85 38.86 -5.22
CA SER A 236 18.51 39.46 -5.31
C SER A 236 17.42 38.51 -5.82
N SER A 237 17.77 37.62 -6.76
CA SER A 237 16.84 36.60 -7.30
C SER A 237 16.30 35.62 -6.25
N ILE A 238 17.10 35.29 -5.22
CA ILE A 238 16.67 34.37 -4.16
C ILE A 238 15.76 35.10 -3.16
N TYR A 239 15.93 36.42 -3.00
CA TYR A 239 15.11 37.22 -2.10
C TYR A 239 13.62 37.22 -2.49
N GLU A 240 13.31 37.18 -3.78
CA GLU A 240 11.92 37.03 -4.23
C GLU A 240 11.27 35.74 -3.70
N ASN A 241 12.03 34.64 -3.65
CA ASN A 241 11.55 33.37 -3.11
C ASN A 241 11.34 33.46 -1.59
N ILE A 242 12.19 34.20 -0.88
CA ILE A 242 12.05 34.44 0.56
C ILE A 242 10.75 35.22 0.87
N LEU A 243 10.43 36.21 0.04
CA LEU A 243 9.17 36.96 0.15
C LEU A 243 7.95 36.09 -0.19
N LYS A 244 8.03 35.25 -1.22
CA LYS A 244 6.95 34.31 -1.60
C LYS A 244 6.64 33.31 -0.49
N GLU A 245 7.68 32.78 0.15
CA GLU A 245 7.56 31.84 1.28
C GLU A 245 7.21 32.53 2.61
N LYS A 246 7.07 33.87 2.62
CA LYS A 246 6.73 34.68 3.80
C LYS A 246 7.63 34.41 5.01
N ILE A 247 8.92 34.28 4.77
CA ILE A 247 9.91 33.96 5.80
C ILE A 247 10.09 35.16 6.74
N GLN A 248 10.06 34.89 8.04
CA GLN A 248 10.23 35.88 9.11
C GLN A 248 11.41 35.54 10.01
N GLU A 249 11.78 36.50 10.86
CA GLU A 249 12.71 36.21 11.96
C GLU A 249 12.13 35.14 12.87
N LYS A 250 13.00 34.28 13.43
CA LYS A 250 12.69 33.07 14.22
C LYS A 250 12.19 31.86 13.42
N ASP A 251 12.04 31.98 12.11
CA ASP A 251 11.77 30.83 11.25
C ASP A 251 13.05 30.02 11.02
N ILE A 252 12.93 28.70 10.97
CA ILE A 252 13.96 27.80 10.47
C ILE A 252 13.76 27.63 8.98
N ILE A 253 14.80 27.94 8.22
CA ILE A 253 14.76 27.90 6.77
C ILE A 253 15.79 26.92 6.20
N TYR A 254 15.54 26.52 4.97
CA TYR A 254 16.43 25.70 4.16
C TYR A 254 16.62 26.36 2.80
N ILE A 255 17.87 26.66 2.45
CA ILE A 255 18.26 27.27 1.18
C ILE A 255 19.23 26.34 0.45
N GLU A 256 18.92 26.00 -0.80
CA GLU A 256 19.84 25.26 -1.67
C GLU A 256 20.77 26.22 -2.43
N SER A 257 22.09 26.04 -2.28
CA SER A 257 23.09 26.97 -2.83
C SER A 257 23.05 27.09 -4.36
N GLN A 258 22.79 25.98 -5.07
CA GLN A 258 22.85 25.93 -6.53
C GLN A 258 21.52 26.28 -7.21
N SER A 259 20.39 25.84 -6.64
CA SER A 259 19.07 26.02 -7.25
C SER A 259 18.39 27.32 -6.80
N GLY A 260 18.84 27.94 -5.71
CA GLY A 260 18.20 29.12 -5.12
C GLY A 260 16.81 28.83 -4.55
N VAL A 261 16.44 27.55 -4.40
CA VAL A 261 15.18 27.15 -3.78
C VAL A 261 15.27 27.42 -2.29
N VAL A 262 14.26 28.12 -1.78
CA VAL A 262 14.10 28.42 -0.36
C VAL A 262 12.84 27.73 0.14
N LYS A 263 12.92 27.14 1.35
CA LYS A 263 11.78 26.53 2.03
C LYS A 263 11.72 26.98 3.48
N ARG A 264 10.54 27.39 3.95
CA ARG A 264 10.25 27.56 5.39
C ARG A 264 10.02 26.17 6.01
N VAL A 265 10.91 25.75 6.90
CA VAL A 265 10.83 24.42 7.55
C VAL A 265 9.85 24.47 8.73
N GLY A 266 9.79 25.60 9.43
CA GLY A 266 8.91 25.82 10.55
C GLY A 266 9.42 26.95 11.44
N LYS A 267 8.78 27.15 12.59
CA LYS A 267 9.21 28.14 13.59
C LYS A 267 10.09 27.47 14.64
N CYS A 268 11.05 28.19 15.20
CA CYS A 268 11.95 27.62 16.21
C CYS A 268 11.17 27.19 17.48
N SER A 269 11.39 25.95 17.93
CA SER A 269 10.68 25.35 19.07
C SER A 269 10.89 26.08 20.40
N LEU A 270 11.96 26.88 20.53
CA LEU A 270 12.21 27.70 21.72
C LEU A 270 11.12 28.77 21.97
N TYR A 271 10.28 29.05 20.97
CA TYR A 271 9.21 30.04 21.08
C TYR A 271 7.81 29.41 21.13
N GLN A 272 7.70 28.09 21.28
CA GLN A 272 6.43 27.36 21.26
C GLN A 272 5.47 27.76 22.39
N ASP A 273 5.99 28.21 23.54
CA ASP A 273 5.19 28.60 24.70
C ASP A 273 4.83 30.10 24.73
N MET A 274 5.11 30.84 23.65
CA MET A 274 4.90 32.29 23.62
C MET A 274 3.44 32.69 23.40
N PHE A 275 2.60 31.78 22.89
CA PHE A 275 1.22 32.06 22.51
C PHE A 275 0.30 30.87 22.80
N ASP A 276 -0.93 31.15 23.26
CA ASP A 276 -1.90 30.10 23.63
C ASP A 276 -2.50 29.36 22.41
N ILE A 277 -2.44 29.95 21.21
CA ILE A 277 -2.95 29.37 19.96
C ILE A 277 -1.98 29.69 18.81
N GLU A 278 -1.23 28.69 18.35
CA GLU A 278 -0.38 28.78 17.14
C GLU A 278 -0.72 27.66 16.16
N THR A 279 -0.68 28.00 14.86
CA THR A 279 -0.90 27.05 13.75
C THR A 279 0.40 26.69 13.03
N ASP A 280 1.53 27.28 13.44
CA ASP A 280 2.84 27.02 12.87
C ASP A 280 3.40 25.68 13.35
N THR A 281 4.17 25.02 12.48
CA THR A 281 4.91 23.81 12.82
C THR A 281 6.21 24.18 13.52
N PHE A 282 6.38 23.73 14.76
CA PHE A 282 7.60 23.97 15.54
C PHE A 282 8.69 22.95 15.23
N VAL A 283 9.90 23.44 15.03
CA VAL A 283 11.07 22.64 14.66
C VAL A 283 12.25 23.04 15.53
N GLU A 284 13.07 22.06 15.91
CA GLU A 284 14.28 22.30 16.69
C GLU A 284 15.37 23.00 15.89
N LEU A 285 16.27 23.71 16.59
CA LEU A 285 17.45 24.32 15.99
C LEU A 285 18.32 23.28 15.28
N PRO A 286 18.73 23.53 14.02
CA PRO A 286 19.60 22.62 13.30
C PRO A 286 20.95 22.40 14.01
N LYS A 287 21.42 21.15 13.98
CA LYS A 287 22.75 20.74 14.47
C LYS A 287 23.81 20.97 13.40
N GLY A 288 25.03 21.28 13.84
CA GLY A 288 26.20 21.48 12.98
C GLY A 288 26.30 22.90 12.40
N ASN A 289 27.12 23.07 11.36
CA ASN A 289 27.35 24.36 10.73
C ASN A 289 26.12 24.83 9.93
N VAL A 290 26.00 26.16 9.75
CA VAL A 290 24.95 26.78 8.91
C VAL A 290 25.09 26.32 7.46
N HIS A 291 26.32 26.32 6.93
CA HIS A 291 26.63 25.79 5.60
C HIS A 291 27.10 24.34 5.71
N LYS A 292 26.41 23.42 5.04
CA LYS A 292 26.79 22.01 5.02
C LYS A 292 26.38 21.31 3.73
N LYS A 293 27.01 20.16 3.50
CA LYS A 293 26.64 19.22 2.44
C LYS A 293 25.63 18.21 2.99
N LYS A 294 24.50 18.06 2.32
CA LYS A 294 23.43 17.13 2.68
C LYS A 294 23.24 16.13 1.56
N ASN A 295 23.25 14.85 1.91
CA ASN A 295 22.91 13.78 0.97
C ASN A 295 21.39 13.74 0.84
N ILE A 296 20.89 14.11 -0.33
CA ILE A 296 19.47 14.07 -0.67
C ILE A 296 19.25 12.84 -1.53
N ILE A 297 18.32 12.00 -1.07
CA ILE A 297 17.89 10.83 -1.82
C ILE A 297 16.55 11.19 -2.45
N GLN A 298 16.49 11.16 -3.78
CA GLN A 298 15.27 11.36 -4.54
C GLN A 298 14.85 10.04 -5.19
N ASN A 299 13.60 9.65 -4.96
CA ASN A 299 13.01 8.49 -5.61
C ASN A 299 12.08 9.00 -6.70
N ILE A 300 12.41 8.71 -7.96
CA ILE A 300 11.68 9.17 -9.14
C ILE A 300 11.39 7.94 -10.01
N THR A 301 10.25 7.86 -10.71
CA THR A 301 10.02 6.75 -11.64
C THR A 301 10.61 7.04 -13.02
N LEU A 302 10.87 6.00 -13.81
CA LEU A 302 11.29 6.19 -15.21
C LEU A 302 10.25 6.98 -16.02
N TYR A 303 8.97 6.85 -15.68
CA TYR A 303 7.91 7.62 -16.32
C TYR A 303 7.99 9.12 -15.98
N ASP A 304 8.30 9.48 -14.72
CA ASP A 304 8.43 10.88 -14.32
C ASP A 304 9.61 11.57 -15.05
N LEU A 305 10.71 10.83 -15.27
CA LEU A 305 11.82 11.29 -16.10
C LEU A 305 11.39 11.48 -17.56
N ASP A 306 10.60 10.56 -18.12
CA ASP A 306 10.05 10.71 -19.48
C ASP A 306 9.24 11.99 -19.62
N VAL A 307 8.24 12.19 -18.76
CA VAL A 307 7.33 13.35 -18.84
C VAL A 307 8.09 14.66 -18.66
N SER A 308 9.05 14.69 -17.73
CA SER A 308 9.86 15.89 -17.45
C SER A 308 10.71 16.33 -18.64
N ASN A 309 11.11 15.41 -19.53
CA ASN A 309 11.90 15.72 -20.72
C ASN A 309 11.05 15.99 -21.97
N VAL A 310 9.78 15.57 -22.01
CA VAL A 310 8.84 15.90 -23.09
C VAL A 310 8.36 17.35 -23.01
N GLN A 311 8.19 17.88 -21.79
CA GLN A 311 7.77 19.26 -21.55
C GLN A 311 8.84 20.00 -20.74
N PRO A 312 9.91 20.52 -21.37
CA PRO A 312 10.81 21.45 -20.70
C PRO A 312 10.01 22.65 -20.18
N LYS A 313 10.30 23.09 -18.96
CA LYS A 313 9.53 24.03 -18.12
C LYS A 313 9.44 25.48 -18.64
N ASP A 314 9.33 25.70 -19.95
CA ASP A 314 9.33 27.05 -20.53
C ASP A 314 7.95 27.69 -20.65
N ASN A 315 6.85 27.04 -20.23
CA ASN A 315 5.50 27.63 -20.32
C ASN A 315 4.57 27.26 -19.14
N ILE A 316 4.86 27.84 -17.98
CA ILE A 316 4.00 27.75 -16.77
C ILE A 316 2.59 28.32 -17.03
N LEU A 317 2.44 29.26 -17.97
CA LEU A 317 1.15 29.87 -18.31
C LEU A 317 0.16 28.88 -18.96
N ASN A 318 0.65 27.83 -19.63
CA ASN A 318 -0.18 26.79 -20.24
C ASN A 318 -0.61 25.69 -19.24
N PHE A 319 0.06 25.59 -18.08
CA PHE A 319 -0.25 24.58 -17.06
C PHE A 319 -1.56 24.87 -16.31
N LEU A 320 -1.91 26.16 -16.15
CA LEU A 320 -3.13 26.58 -15.46
C LEU A 320 -4.35 26.68 -16.38
N GLN A 321 -4.16 26.87 -17.69
CA GLN A 321 -5.26 26.99 -18.66
C GLN A 321 -5.66 25.66 -19.33
N ASN A 322 -4.79 24.65 -19.34
CA ASN A 322 -5.09 23.33 -19.90
C ASN A 322 -5.14 22.23 -18.82
N THR A 323 -6.21 22.23 -18.03
CA THR A 323 -6.63 21.08 -17.20
C THR A 323 -7.05 19.85 -18.03
N LYS A 324 -6.94 19.92 -19.36
CA LYS A 324 -6.97 18.80 -20.29
C LYS A 324 -5.64 18.74 -21.04
N SER A 325 -4.56 18.34 -20.37
CA SER A 325 -3.38 17.90 -21.11
C SER A 325 -3.80 16.68 -21.95
N LYS A 326 -3.86 16.85 -23.28
CA LYS A 326 -3.96 15.71 -24.19
C LYS A 326 -2.89 14.72 -23.77
N LYS A 327 -3.23 13.44 -23.63
CA LYS A 327 -2.23 12.41 -23.33
C LYS A 327 -1.24 12.37 -24.49
N THR A 328 -0.08 12.99 -24.35
CA THR A 328 0.95 13.03 -25.38
C THR A 328 1.69 11.70 -25.38
N GLU A 329 1.75 11.02 -26.54
CA GLU A 329 2.56 9.82 -26.71
C GLU A 329 4.05 10.18 -26.56
N ILE A 330 4.77 9.44 -25.73
CA ILE A 330 6.21 9.62 -25.55
C ILE A 330 6.93 8.75 -26.57
N THR A 331 7.81 9.34 -27.38
CA THR A 331 8.51 8.58 -28.41
C THR A 331 9.53 7.61 -27.82
N ASP A 332 9.71 6.46 -28.46
CA ASP A 332 10.71 5.46 -28.04
C ASP A 332 12.14 5.99 -28.13
N LYS A 333 12.40 6.94 -29.03
CA LYS A 333 13.71 7.62 -29.13
C LYS A 333 14.06 8.34 -27.84
N LEU A 334 13.14 9.17 -27.32
CA LEU A 334 13.34 9.88 -26.06
C LEU A 334 13.52 8.91 -24.89
N ARG A 335 12.71 7.83 -24.81
CA ARG A 335 12.87 6.81 -23.78
C ARG A 335 14.24 6.14 -23.82
N ASN A 336 14.74 5.85 -25.01
CA ASN A 336 16.07 5.26 -25.19
C ASN A 336 17.18 6.23 -24.76
N GLU A 337 17.05 7.52 -25.03
CA GLU A 337 17.97 8.55 -24.54
C GLU A 337 17.95 8.65 -23.01
N ILE A 338 16.75 8.67 -22.40
CA ILE A 338 16.59 8.69 -20.95
C ILE A 338 17.18 7.43 -20.32
N ASN A 339 16.92 6.26 -20.90
CA ASN A 339 17.50 5.01 -20.42
C ASN A 339 19.04 5.08 -20.44
N LYS A 340 19.66 5.63 -21.50
CA LYS A 340 21.12 5.83 -21.57
C LYS A 340 21.63 6.75 -20.45
N ILE A 341 20.92 7.85 -20.17
CA ILE A 341 21.28 8.78 -19.08
C ILE A 341 21.17 8.08 -17.72
N VAL A 342 20.09 7.34 -17.48
CA VAL A 342 19.87 6.60 -16.23
C VAL A 342 20.97 5.55 -16.04
N TYR A 343 21.30 4.78 -17.08
CA TYR A 343 22.41 3.81 -16.99
C TYR A 343 23.74 4.48 -16.68
N LYS A 344 24.04 5.62 -17.31
CA LYS A 344 25.25 6.39 -16.98
C LYS A 344 25.30 6.80 -15.51
N TYR A 345 24.18 7.23 -14.92
CA TYR A 345 24.12 7.57 -13.49
C TYR A 345 24.26 6.35 -12.58
N VAL A 346 23.77 5.19 -13.01
CA VAL A 346 23.97 3.92 -12.30
C VAL A 346 25.43 3.51 -12.34
N ASP A 347 26.08 3.58 -13.50
CA ASP A 347 27.51 3.25 -13.67
C ASP A 347 28.42 4.18 -12.86
N GLN A 348 28.00 5.44 -12.70
CA GLN A 348 28.69 6.43 -11.86
C GLN A 348 28.42 6.25 -10.35
N GLY A 349 27.50 5.36 -9.96
CA GLY A 349 27.10 5.17 -8.56
C GLY A 349 26.23 6.30 -7.98
N ILE A 350 25.75 7.21 -8.82
CA ILE A 350 24.89 8.34 -8.44
C ILE A 350 23.43 7.90 -8.35
N ALA A 351 23.02 6.92 -9.15
CA ALA A 351 21.66 6.38 -9.16
C ALA A 351 21.62 4.86 -8.96
N GLN A 352 20.47 4.36 -8.54
CA GLN A 352 20.17 2.94 -8.45
C GLN A 352 18.78 2.69 -9.04
N ILE A 353 18.66 1.71 -9.96
CA ILE A 353 17.36 1.28 -10.47
C ILE A 353 16.74 0.29 -9.47
N ILE A 354 15.47 0.53 -9.15
CA ILE A 354 14.68 -0.25 -8.21
C ILE A 354 13.49 -0.83 -8.99
N PRO A 355 13.45 -2.14 -9.24
CA PRO A 355 12.28 -2.77 -9.85
C PRO A 355 11.12 -2.72 -8.85
N GLY A 356 10.02 -2.09 -9.24
CA GLY A 356 8.80 -2.05 -8.46
C GLY A 356 7.83 -3.17 -8.82
N VAL A 357 6.57 -2.96 -8.49
CA VAL A 357 5.51 -3.95 -8.67
C VAL A 357 4.39 -3.35 -9.53
N LEU A 358 4.08 -4.00 -10.65
CA LEU A 358 2.96 -3.70 -11.53
C LEU A 358 1.83 -4.72 -11.27
N PHE A 359 0.72 -4.27 -10.71
CA PHE A 359 -0.48 -5.09 -10.55
C PHE A 359 -1.47 -4.83 -11.68
N ILE A 360 -1.82 -5.88 -12.44
CA ILE A 360 -2.82 -5.82 -13.52
C ILE A 360 -4.07 -6.58 -13.08
N ASP A 361 -5.14 -5.85 -12.79
CA ASP A 361 -6.45 -6.43 -12.49
C ASP A 361 -7.24 -6.73 -13.78
N GLU A 362 -8.10 -7.74 -13.70
CA GLU A 362 -8.95 -8.20 -14.81
C GLU A 362 -8.17 -8.51 -16.09
N VAL A 363 -7.01 -9.17 -15.99
CA VAL A 363 -6.07 -9.38 -17.11
C VAL A 363 -6.70 -10.03 -18.36
N HIS A 364 -7.76 -10.83 -18.19
CA HIS A 364 -8.54 -11.42 -19.28
C HIS A 364 -9.21 -10.39 -20.21
N MET A 365 -9.22 -9.11 -19.83
CA MET A 365 -9.70 -8.00 -20.66
C MET A 365 -8.64 -7.46 -21.62
N LEU A 366 -7.37 -7.86 -21.48
CA LEU A 366 -6.31 -7.55 -22.44
C LEU A 366 -6.49 -8.38 -23.72
N ASP A 367 -6.05 -7.82 -24.84
CA ASP A 367 -6.00 -8.51 -26.13
C ASP A 367 -4.64 -9.13 -26.43
N ILE A 368 -4.57 -9.90 -27.52
CA ILE A 368 -3.35 -10.59 -27.95
C ILE A 368 -2.17 -9.65 -28.21
N GLU A 369 -2.43 -8.42 -28.70
CA GLU A 369 -1.39 -7.39 -28.90
C GLU A 369 -0.76 -6.98 -27.57
N CYS A 370 -1.60 -6.73 -26.55
CA CYS A 370 -1.16 -6.41 -25.20
C CYS A 370 -0.35 -7.55 -24.57
N PHE A 371 -0.79 -8.80 -24.73
CA PHE A 371 -0.05 -9.97 -24.21
C PHE A 371 1.29 -10.15 -24.90
N THR A 372 1.36 -9.98 -26.22
CA THR A 372 2.61 -10.06 -26.98
C THR A 372 3.61 -9.00 -26.50
N TYR A 373 3.13 -7.76 -26.29
CA TYR A 373 3.94 -6.68 -25.76
C TYR A 373 4.41 -6.94 -24.32
N LEU A 374 3.52 -7.44 -23.45
CA LEU A 374 3.83 -7.77 -22.07
C LEU A 374 4.85 -8.90 -21.97
N ASN A 375 4.74 -9.93 -22.81
CA ASN A 375 5.69 -11.05 -22.85
C ASN A 375 7.11 -10.57 -23.21
N ARG A 376 7.23 -9.72 -24.24
CA ARG A 376 8.51 -9.09 -24.61
C ARG A 376 9.07 -8.21 -23.49
N THR A 377 8.21 -7.51 -22.76
CA THR A 377 8.64 -6.64 -21.65
C THR A 377 9.17 -7.46 -20.48
N LEU A 378 8.52 -8.58 -20.14
CA LEU A 378 8.92 -9.46 -19.05
C LEU A 378 10.31 -10.09 -19.25
N GLU A 379 10.75 -10.23 -20.51
CA GLU A 379 12.10 -10.69 -20.85
C GLU A 379 13.18 -9.65 -20.52
N SER A 380 12.81 -8.39 -20.28
CA SER A 380 13.76 -7.34 -19.92
C SER A 380 14.34 -7.53 -18.52
N ASN A 381 15.63 -7.27 -18.37
CA ASN A 381 16.30 -7.26 -17.06
C ASN A 381 15.68 -6.20 -16.12
N LEU A 382 15.24 -5.07 -16.67
CA LEU A 382 14.60 -3.98 -15.90
C LEU A 382 13.10 -4.17 -15.68
N ALA A 383 12.52 -5.29 -16.12
CA ALA A 383 11.10 -5.55 -15.95
C ALA A 383 10.72 -5.49 -14.46
N PRO A 384 9.66 -4.73 -14.10
CA PRO A 384 9.13 -4.77 -12.75
C PRO A 384 8.53 -6.15 -12.47
N ILE A 385 8.26 -6.43 -11.21
CA ILE A 385 7.52 -7.62 -10.80
C ILE A 385 6.06 -7.42 -11.24
N VAL A 386 5.54 -8.34 -12.04
CA VAL A 386 4.17 -8.25 -12.56
C VAL A 386 3.27 -9.21 -11.80
N ILE A 387 2.18 -8.68 -11.23
CA ILE A 387 1.15 -9.49 -10.58
C ILE A 387 -0.13 -9.32 -11.39
N LEU A 388 -0.56 -10.40 -12.05
CA LEU A 388 -1.78 -10.48 -12.82
C LEU A 388 -2.92 -10.99 -11.94
N ALA A 389 -4.14 -10.48 -12.12
CA ALA A 389 -5.32 -11.01 -11.46
C ALA A 389 -6.45 -11.32 -12.46
N THR A 390 -7.10 -12.46 -12.26
CA THR A 390 -8.26 -12.87 -13.05
C THR A 390 -9.33 -13.51 -12.19
N ASN A 391 -10.58 -13.32 -12.59
CA ASN A 391 -11.74 -14.01 -12.06
C ASN A 391 -12.39 -14.97 -13.08
N ARG A 392 -11.81 -15.09 -14.29
CA ARG A 392 -12.30 -16.00 -15.33
C ARG A 392 -11.47 -17.29 -15.35
N GLY A 393 -12.17 -18.42 -15.52
CA GLY A 393 -11.58 -19.74 -15.61
C GLY A 393 -11.10 -20.06 -17.03
N ILE A 394 -12.04 -20.22 -17.97
CA ILE A 394 -11.77 -20.44 -19.40
C ILE A 394 -12.53 -19.35 -20.16
N CYS A 395 -11.84 -18.64 -21.04
CA CYS A 395 -12.48 -17.66 -21.92
C CYS A 395 -11.63 -17.37 -23.15
N ASN A 396 -12.22 -16.71 -24.14
CA ASN A 396 -11.50 -16.32 -25.36
C ASN A 396 -10.44 -15.28 -25.02
N ILE A 397 -9.27 -15.41 -25.66
CA ILE A 397 -8.26 -14.36 -25.68
C ILE A 397 -8.82 -13.24 -26.56
N LYS A 398 -8.98 -12.05 -25.99
CA LYS A 398 -9.62 -10.93 -26.69
C LYS A 398 -8.84 -10.56 -27.96
N GLY A 399 -9.57 -10.28 -29.04
CA GLY A 399 -8.99 -10.08 -30.37
C GLY A 399 -8.75 -11.37 -31.16
N THR A 400 -9.05 -12.54 -30.59
CA THR A 400 -8.95 -13.84 -31.27
C THR A 400 -10.17 -14.71 -30.98
N ASN A 401 -10.30 -15.81 -31.72
CA ASN A 401 -11.30 -16.86 -31.45
C ASN A 401 -10.71 -18.01 -30.62
N ILE A 402 -9.50 -17.85 -30.07
CA ILE A 402 -8.80 -18.89 -29.32
C ILE A 402 -9.32 -18.88 -27.88
N ILE A 403 -9.84 -20.01 -27.44
CA ILE A 403 -10.21 -20.26 -26.04
C ILE A 403 -8.94 -20.65 -25.28
N SER A 404 -8.68 -19.99 -24.15
CA SER A 404 -7.56 -20.33 -23.28
C SER A 404 -7.93 -20.24 -21.80
N ALA A 405 -7.14 -20.92 -20.96
CA ALA A 405 -7.22 -20.73 -19.53
C ALA A 405 -6.97 -19.25 -19.19
N HIS A 406 -7.86 -18.70 -18.36
CA HIS A 406 -7.83 -17.32 -17.89
C HIS A 406 -7.89 -16.24 -18.98
N GLY A 407 -8.11 -16.61 -20.25
CA GLY A 407 -8.02 -15.67 -21.37
C GLY A 407 -6.61 -15.19 -21.66
N ILE A 408 -5.59 -15.96 -21.27
CA ILE A 408 -4.16 -15.63 -21.44
C ILE A 408 -3.54 -16.59 -22.48
N PRO A 409 -2.67 -16.12 -23.39
CA PRO A 409 -1.95 -17.01 -24.31
C PRO A 409 -1.12 -18.07 -23.58
N VAL A 410 -1.07 -19.28 -24.14
CA VAL A 410 -0.34 -20.43 -23.56
C VAL A 410 1.13 -20.08 -23.32
N ASP A 411 1.76 -19.38 -24.26
CA ASP A 411 3.15 -18.96 -24.19
C ASP A 411 3.48 -18.12 -22.95
N LEU A 412 2.52 -17.32 -22.48
CA LEU A 412 2.66 -16.55 -21.25
C LEU A 412 2.29 -17.39 -20.03
N LEU A 413 1.24 -18.23 -20.12
CA LEU A 413 0.84 -19.14 -19.03
C LEU A 413 1.97 -20.06 -18.59
N ASP A 414 2.78 -20.55 -19.53
CA ASP A 414 3.92 -21.44 -19.23
C ASP A 414 5.05 -20.73 -18.46
N ARG A 415 5.07 -19.39 -18.45
CA ARG A 415 6.10 -18.55 -17.82
C ARG A 415 5.68 -17.98 -16.47
N ILE A 416 4.40 -18.08 -16.09
CA ILE A 416 3.86 -17.44 -14.86
C ILE A 416 3.56 -18.47 -13.77
N ILE A 417 3.81 -18.08 -12.52
CA ILE A 417 3.38 -18.87 -11.36
C ILE A 417 1.90 -18.57 -11.10
N ILE A 418 1.06 -19.60 -10.98
CA ILE A 418 -0.37 -19.45 -10.73
C ILE A 418 -0.68 -19.75 -9.25
N VAL A 419 -1.26 -18.77 -8.55
CA VAL A 419 -1.76 -18.92 -7.18
C VAL A 419 -3.27 -18.79 -7.18
N LYS A 420 -3.92 -19.86 -6.72
CA LYS A 420 -5.38 -19.95 -6.65
C LYS A 420 -5.91 -19.34 -5.34
N THR A 421 -6.84 -18.39 -5.46
CA THR A 421 -7.63 -17.89 -4.32
C THR A 421 -8.99 -18.58 -4.26
N MET A 422 -9.54 -18.71 -3.05
CA MET A 422 -10.83 -19.39 -2.81
C MET A 422 -11.90 -18.42 -2.33
N LEU A 423 -13.16 -18.86 -2.27
CA LEU A 423 -14.20 -18.10 -1.57
C LEU A 423 -13.95 -18.15 -0.06
N TYR A 424 -14.29 -17.07 0.64
CA TYR A 424 -14.24 -17.02 2.09
C TYR A 424 -15.37 -17.84 2.71
N ASN A 425 -15.09 -18.47 3.85
CA ASN A 425 -16.12 -19.11 4.67
C ASN A 425 -16.83 -18.09 5.59
N LYS A 426 -17.92 -18.50 6.27
CA LYS A 426 -18.70 -17.62 7.17
C LYS A 426 -17.83 -16.97 8.24
N ASP A 427 -16.98 -17.75 8.89
CA ASP A 427 -16.11 -17.30 9.98
C ASP A 427 -15.10 -16.24 9.49
N GLU A 428 -14.50 -16.44 8.32
CA GLU A 428 -13.59 -15.50 7.68
C GLU A 428 -14.31 -14.21 7.27
N ILE A 429 -15.51 -14.31 6.68
CA ILE A 429 -16.33 -13.14 6.33
C ILE A 429 -16.66 -12.33 7.58
N LEU A 430 -17.07 -13.00 8.66
CA LEU A 430 -17.38 -12.36 9.94
C LEU A 430 -16.16 -11.64 10.50
N GLN A 431 -14.98 -12.26 10.46
CA GLN A 431 -13.74 -11.61 10.89
C GLN A 431 -13.40 -10.38 10.02
N VAL A 432 -13.56 -10.47 8.70
CA VAL A 432 -13.35 -9.32 7.80
C VAL A 432 -14.32 -8.18 8.12
N LEU A 433 -15.60 -8.50 8.37
CA LEU A 433 -16.60 -7.51 8.76
C LEU A 433 -16.28 -6.88 10.13
N LYS A 434 -15.87 -7.67 11.12
CA LYS A 434 -15.38 -7.17 12.43
C LYS A 434 -14.26 -6.15 12.26
N LEU A 435 -13.24 -6.50 11.47
CA LEU A 435 -12.13 -5.61 11.17
C LEU A 435 -12.61 -4.33 10.49
N ARG A 436 -13.48 -4.45 9.49
CA ARG A 436 -14.03 -3.30 8.78
C ARG A 436 -14.79 -2.34 9.70
N CYS A 437 -15.64 -2.89 10.58
CA CYS A 437 -16.36 -2.11 11.59
C CYS A 437 -15.39 -1.39 12.54
N LYS A 438 -14.32 -2.06 12.99
CA LYS A 438 -13.30 -1.44 13.85
C LYS A 438 -12.60 -0.28 13.14
N PHE A 439 -12.13 -0.48 11.91
CA PHE A 439 -11.46 0.56 11.12
C PHE A 439 -12.35 1.78 10.84
N GLU A 440 -13.62 1.54 10.49
CA GLU A 440 -14.57 2.61 10.18
C GLU A 440 -15.27 3.18 11.43
N LYS A 441 -14.86 2.74 12.63
CA LYS A 441 -15.44 3.11 13.94
C LYS A 441 -16.97 2.95 13.93
N ILE A 442 -17.45 1.81 13.44
CA ILE A 442 -18.86 1.44 13.38
C ILE A 442 -19.19 0.54 14.56
N LYS A 443 -20.15 0.98 15.39
CA LYS A 443 -20.68 0.17 16.48
C LYS A 443 -21.85 -0.66 15.96
N ILE A 444 -21.73 -1.98 16.03
CA ILE A 444 -22.71 -2.95 15.53
C ILE A 444 -22.90 -4.05 16.57
N GLU A 445 -24.12 -4.57 16.69
CA GLU A 445 -24.45 -5.70 17.56
C GLU A 445 -23.95 -7.03 16.95
N SER A 446 -23.65 -8.01 17.79
CA SER A 446 -23.16 -9.33 17.36
C SER A 446 -24.14 -10.02 16.41
N GLU A 447 -25.43 -10.01 16.73
CA GLU A 447 -26.49 -10.60 15.89
C GLU A 447 -26.60 -9.93 14.52
N ALA A 448 -26.49 -8.60 14.46
CA ALA A 448 -26.50 -7.85 13.22
C ALA A 448 -25.28 -8.18 12.35
N LEU A 449 -24.13 -8.41 12.98
CA LEU A 449 -22.90 -8.78 12.33
C LEU A 449 -22.92 -10.22 11.78
N ASP A 450 -23.47 -11.16 12.55
CA ASP A 450 -23.71 -12.53 12.10
C ASP A 450 -24.65 -12.56 10.90
N TYR A 451 -25.73 -11.77 10.94
CA TYR A 451 -26.67 -11.63 9.84
C TYR A 451 -26.02 -11.03 8.58
N LEU A 452 -25.15 -10.02 8.73
CA LEU A 452 -24.34 -9.50 7.62
C LEU A 452 -23.39 -10.56 7.05
N ALA A 453 -22.83 -11.43 7.88
CA ALA A 453 -21.98 -12.52 7.41
C ALA A 453 -22.78 -13.54 6.58
N ASP A 454 -24.03 -13.85 6.98
CA ASP A 454 -24.95 -14.69 6.19
C ASP A 454 -25.29 -14.05 4.84
N ILE A 455 -25.56 -12.74 4.81
CA ILE A 455 -25.71 -11.97 3.57
C ILE A 455 -24.44 -12.07 2.71
N GLY A 456 -23.25 -12.01 3.32
CA GLY A 456 -21.96 -12.13 2.64
C GLY A 456 -21.78 -13.45 1.91
N ILE A 457 -22.24 -14.56 2.50
CA ILE A 457 -22.21 -15.90 1.88
C ILE A 457 -23.24 -16.00 0.76
N LYS A 458 -24.48 -15.56 1.03
CA LYS A 458 -25.60 -15.68 0.08
C LYS A 458 -25.35 -14.84 -1.18
N CYS A 459 -24.84 -13.62 -0.98
CA CYS A 459 -24.65 -12.63 -2.03
C CYS A 459 -23.16 -12.47 -2.36
N SER A 460 -22.45 -11.60 -1.63
CA SER A 460 -21.00 -11.43 -1.72
C SER A 460 -20.45 -10.63 -0.54
N LEU A 461 -19.18 -10.84 -0.19
CA LEU A 461 -18.47 -10.05 0.82
C LEU A 461 -18.46 -8.55 0.49
N ARG A 462 -18.29 -8.20 -0.79
CA ARG A 462 -18.31 -6.79 -1.25
C ARG A 462 -19.64 -6.13 -0.91
N TYR A 463 -20.75 -6.81 -1.20
CA TYR A 463 -22.08 -6.31 -0.91
C TYR A 463 -22.30 -6.16 0.61
N ALA A 464 -21.94 -7.17 1.41
CA ALA A 464 -22.06 -7.09 2.87
C ALA A 464 -21.27 -5.90 3.47
N ILE A 465 -20.06 -5.62 2.97
CA ILE A 465 -19.27 -4.45 3.38
C ILE A 465 -19.96 -3.15 2.97
N GLN A 466 -20.49 -3.07 1.75
CA GLN A 466 -21.19 -1.87 1.26
C GLN A 466 -22.44 -1.53 2.09
N LEU A 467 -23.12 -2.52 2.69
CA LEU A 467 -24.28 -2.29 3.54
C LEU A 467 -23.94 -1.61 4.88
N LEU A 468 -22.69 -1.67 5.35
CA LEU A 468 -22.27 -1.07 6.63
C LEU A 468 -22.49 0.46 6.64
N THR A 469 -22.14 1.14 5.55
CA THR A 469 -22.23 2.61 5.47
C THR A 469 -23.70 3.10 5.49
N PRO A 470 -24.61 2.58 4.65
CA PRO A 470 -26.03 2.92 4.75
C PRO A 470 -26.65 2.52 6.10
N ALA A 471 -26.28 1.36 6.66
CA ALA A 471 -26.74 0.93 7.99
C ALA A 471 -26.31 1.91 9.09
N LYS A 472 -25.08 2.42 9.04
CA LYS A 472 -24.58 3.46 9.95
C LYS A 472 -25.40 4.75 9.84
N ILE A 473 -25.70 5.19 8.62
CA ILE A 473 -26.49 6.40 8.37
C ILE A 473 -27.92 6.23 8.89
N LEU A 474 -28.57 5.10 8.59
CA LEU A 474 -29.93 4.82 9.03
C LEU A 474 -30.02 4.69 10.56
N SER A 475 -29.05 4.02 11.20
CA SER A 475 -28.95 3.93 12.65
C SER A 475 -28.91 5.30 13.31
N LYS A 476 -28.06 6.21 12.80
CA LYS A 476 -27.94 7.57 13.31
C LYS A 476 -29.25 8.35 13.16
N ARG A 477 -29.91 8.26 12.01
CA ARG A 477 -31.21 8.93 11.78
C ARG A 477 -32.31 8.42 12.71
N LYS A 478 -32.28 7.14 13.07
CA LYS A 478 -33.20 6.55 14.06
C LYS A 478 -32.77 6.80 15.52
N GLY A 479 -31.75 7.61 15.77
CA GLY A 479 -31.24 7.90 17.12
C GLY A 479 -30.54 6.71 17.80
N LYS A 480 -30.24 5.62 17.08
CA LYS A 480 -29.60 4.43 17.65
C LYS A 480 -28.07 4.58 17.64
N LYS A 481 -27.44 4.28 18.78
CA LYS A 481 -25.97 4.30 18.98
C LYS A 481 -25.25 3.07 18.38
N ARG A 482 -25.95 1.94 18.21
CA ARG A 482 -25.44 0.70 17.63
C ARG A 482 -26.37 0.23 16.51
N ILE A 483 -25.79 -0.35 15.46
CA ILE A 483 -26.54 -0.98 14.36
C ILE A 483 -27.09 -2.31 14.86
N ASN A 484 -28.41 -2.47 14.79
CA ASN A 484 -29.11 -3.72 15.10
C ASN A 484 -29.52 -4.48 13.83
N LYS A 485 -30.01 -5.70 14.00
CA LYS A 485 -30.41 -6.58 12.89
C LYS A 485 -31.50 -5.96 12.01
N ASP A 486 -32.53 -5.35 12.59
CA ASP A 486 -33.62 -4.71 11.82
C ASP A 486 -33.11 -3.61 10.88
N ILE A 487 -32.11 -2.83 11.30
CA ILE A 487 -31.50 -1.81 10.44
C ILE A 487 -30.83 -2.48 9.24
N VAL A 488 -30.10 -3.57 9.46
CA VAL A 488 -29.46 -4.32 8.37
C VAL A 488 -30.51 -4.90 7.42
N GLU A 489 -31.61 -5.45 7.96
CA GLU A 489 -32.72 -5.98 7.16
C GLU A 489 -33.35 -4.89 6.28
N ILE A 490 -33.68 -3.73 6.85
CA ILE A 490 -34.23 -2.59 6.11
C ILE A 490 -33.27 -2.10 5.02
N VAL A 491 -31.98 -2.00 5.33
CA VAL A 491 -30.99 -1.59 4.32
C VAL A 491 -30.88 -2.65 3.22
N SER A 492 -30.87 -3.93 3.58
CA SER A 492 -30.81 -5.02 2.62
C SER A 492 -32.06 -5.12 1.74
N SER A 493 -33.23 -4.67 2.22
CA SER A 493 -34.46 -4.64 1.40
C SER A 493 -34.46 -3.47 0.42
N ILE A 494 -33.85 -2.34 0.77
CA ILE A 494 -33.75 -1.15 -0.08
C ILE A 494 -32.66 -1.32 -1.15
N PHE A 495 -31.47 -1.79 -0.77
CA PHE A 495 -30.34 -1.92 -1.67
C PHE A 495 -30.24 -3.35 -2.19
N PHE A 496 -30.46 -3.56 -3.48
CA PHE A 496 -30.44 -4.88 -4.09
C PHE A 496 -29.01 -5.33 -4.37
N ASP A 497 -28.72 -6.61 -4.14
CA ASP A 497 -27.50 -7.23 -4.68
C ASP A 497 -27.71 -7.63 -6.15
N THR A 498 -26.61 -7.97 -6.83
CA THR A 498 -26.64 -8.32 -8.25
C THR A 498 -27.59 -9.48 -8.55
N LYS A 499 -27.65 -10.52 -7.71
CA LYS A 499 -28.52 -11.69 -7.97
C LYS A 499 -30.00 -11.31 -7.89
N ARG A 500 -30.40 -10.59 -6.84
CA ARG A 500 -31.78 -10.10 -6.68
C ARG A 500 -32.17 -9.11 -7.78
N SER A 501 -31.26 -8.22 -8.16
CA SER A 501 -31.49 -7.29 -9.26
C SER A 501 -31.69 -8.03 -10.59
N THR A 502 -30.84 -9.01 -10.92
CA THR A 502 -31.01 -9.82 -12.14
C THR A 502 -32.32 -10.60 -12.13
N GLN A 503 -32.72 -11.18 -10.99
CA GLN A 503 -34.00 -11.89 -10.88
C GLN A 503 -35.20 -10.97 -11.14
N LEU A 504 -35.17 -9.75 -10.58
CA LEU A 504 -36.21 -8.74 -10.82
C LEU A 504 -36.31 -8.39 -12.32
N LEU A 505 -35.17 -8.13 -12.97
CA LEU A 505 -35.12 -7.82 -14.40
C LEU A 505 -35.65 -8.98 -15.25
N LEU A 506 -35.35 -10.23 -14.88
CA LEU A 506 -35.87 -11.41 -15.58
C LEU A 506 -37.37 -11.60 -15.38
N SER A 507 -37.91 -11.34 -14.18
CA SER A 507 -39.36 -11.42 -13.93
C SER A 507 -40.16 -10.35 -14.69
N ASP A 508 -39.57 -9.17 -14.86
CA ASP A 508 -40.19 -8.03 -15.53
C ASP A 508 -39.66 -7.82 -16.96
N LYS A 509 -39.19 -8.90 -17.63
CA LYS A 509 -38.52 -8.81 -18.93
C LYS A 509 -39.28 -7.97 -19.96
N ASN A 510 -40.61 -8.07 -19.99
CA ASN A 510 -41.46 -7.33 -20.95
C ASN A 510 -41.49 -5.81 -20.73
N LYS A 511 -41.03 -5.32 -19.57
CA LYS A 511 -40.94 -3.88 -19.25
C LYS A 511 -39.60 -3.28 -19.62
N TYR A 512 -38.60 -4.10 -19.93
CA TYR A 512 -37.24 -3.66 -20.27
C TYR A 512 -36.99 -3.84 -21.76
N MET A 513 -36.24 -2.91 -22.36
CA MET A 513 -35.81 -3.05 -23.76
C MET A 513 -34.65 -4.04 -23.85
N TYR A 514 -34.71 -4.90 -24.88
CA TYR A 514 -33.76 -5.96 -25.26
C TYR A 514 -33.86 -7.27 -24.43
#